data_AF-A0A6I5QZH6-F1
#
_entry.id   AF-A0A6I5QZH6-F1
#
_cell.length_a   1.000
_cell.length_b   1.000
_cell.length_c   1.000
_cell.angle_alpha   90.00
_cell.angle_beta   90.00
_cell.angle_gamma   90.00
#
_symmetry.space_group_name_H-M   'P 1'
#
loop_
_entity.id
_entity.type
_entity.pdbx_description
1 polymer ?
#
loop_
_entity_poly.entity_id
_entity_poly.type
_entity_poly.pdbx_seq_one_letter_code
_entity_poly.pdbx_strand_id
1 'polypeptide(L)'
;MKELSPQVEKSTYINVMESLVVQEVRQQLQHLPARVRRYIRVDEVVTYALNRLPALYASSEKGWQYQRQLAKRDLQKKTKAVVRQAIAAVQVDPIRLSQPIQAAQNTDAESVLQMLRAVFKTPDLNWSTALEKLKTAPHPPQQAEPVPAKNHGASPCLPTTYGGEVTWMKHRRQPAIAQTEPAGHARVAVSTPVTAWDDARYRL
;
A
#
# COMPACT_ATOMS: atom_id res chain seq x y z
N MET A 1 17.25 -20.31 -27.97
CA MET A 1 16.61 -19.02 -27.60
C MET A 1 16.05 -19.20 -26.20
N LYS A 2 16.58 -18.48 -25.20
CA LYS A 2 16.21 -18.61 -23.79
C LYS A 2 15.11 -17.59 -23.53
N GLU A 3 13.88 -18.05 -23.31
CA GLU A 3 12.79 -17.17 -22.91
C GLU A 3 13.14 -16.52 -21.57
N LEU A 4 13.39 -15.22 -21.58
CA LEU A 4 13.49 -14.39 -20.40
C LEU A 4 12.07 -14.14 -19.91
N SER A 5 11.56 -15.02 -19.04
CA SER A 5 10.36 -14.69 -18.25
C SER A 5 10.64 -13.37 -17.50
N PRO A 6 9.76 -12.37 -17.60
CA PRO A 6 9.91 -11.17 -16.79
C PRO A 6 9.64 -11.57 -15.34
N GLN A 7 10.72 -11.79 -14.58
CA GLN A 7 10.65 -11.79 -13.12
C GLN A 7 10.24 -10.38 -12.73
N VAL A 8 8.93 -10.14 -12.58
CA VAL A 8 8.41 -8.91 -12.01
C VAL A 8 8.83 -8.92 -10.55
N GLU A 9 10.04 -8.45 -10.26
CA GLU A 9 10.46 -8.18 -8.91
C GLU A 9 9.45 -7.19 -8.32
N LYS A 10 8.69 -7.65 -7.32
CA LYS A 10 7.64 -6.86 -6.68
C LYS A 10 8.29 -5.75 -5.85
N SER A 11 8.63 -4.65 -6.51
CA SER A 11 9.15 -3.44 -5.86
C SER A 11 8.11 -2.94 -4.87
N THR A 12 8.46 -3.00 -3.59
CA THR A 12 7.61 -2.60 -2.47
C THR A 12 8.26 -1.42 -1.76
N TYR A 13 7.47 -0.39 -1.48
CA TYR A 13 7.89 0.73 -0.64
C TYR A 13 7.31 0.56 0.75
N ILE A 14 8.04 1.01 1.77
CA ILE A 14 7.62 0.92 3.17
C ILE A 14 7.89 2.23 3.90
N ASN A 15 7.00 2.61 4.82
CA ASN A 15 7.24 3.72 5.73
C ASN A 15 7.99 3.21 6.97
N VAL A 16 9.22 3.66 7.15
CA VAL A 16 10.10 3.23 8.26
C VAL A 16 9.49 3.58 9.62
N MET A 17 8.74 4.69 9.70
CA MET A 17 8.12 5.14 10.95
C MET A 17 7.08 4.17 11.49
N GLU A 18 6.42 3.36 10.65
CA GLU A 18 5.43 2.37 11.12
C GLU A 18 6.05 1.41 12.13
N SER A 19 7.20 0.82 11.80
CA SER A 19 7.90 -0.11 12.68
C SER A 19 8.38 0.54 13.99
N LEU A 20 8.88 1.78 13.91
CA LEU A 20 9.43 2.52 15.05
C LEU A 20 8.33 2.95 16.02
N VAL A 21 7.21 3.44 15.49
CA VAL A 21 6.04 3.85 16.29
C VAL A 21 5.43 2.65 16.99
N VAL A 22 5.24 1.52 16.30
CA VAL A 22 4.71 0.29 16.92
C VAL A 22 5.60 -0.17 18.08
N GLN A 23 6.93 -0.12 17.91
CA GLN A 23 7.87 -0.46 18.98
C GLN A 23 7.73 0.48 20.19
N GLU A 24 7.68 1.79 19.97
CA GLU A 24 7.56 2.79 21.04
C GLU A 24 6.20 2.69 21.75
N VAL A 25 5.11 2.46 21.03
CA VAL A 25 3.77 2.25 21.61
C VAL A 25 3.78 1.04 22.53
N ARG A 26 4.35 -0.09 22.09
CA ARG A 26 4.48 -1.29 22.92
C ARG A 26 5.30 -1.02 24.19
N GLN A 27 6.41 -0.29 24.07
CA GLN A 27 7.23 0.09 25.22
C GLN A 27 6.43 0.96 26.21
N GLN A 28 5.75 2.01 25.76
CA GLN A 28 4.99 2.87 26.67
C GLN A 28 3.77 2.16 27.29
N LEU A 29 3.08 1.29 26.54
CA LEU A 29 1.97 0.49 27.07
C LEU A 29 2.41 -0.53 28.12
N GLN A 30 3.65 -1.03 28.07
CA GLN A 30 4.19 -1.92 29.10
C GLN A 30 4.37 -1.21 30.45
N HIS A 31 4.63 0.10 30.44
CA HIS A 31 4.79 0.90 31.66
C HIS A 31 3.45 1.35 32.27
N LEU A 32 2.33 1.10 31.59
CA LEU A 32 1.00 1.48 32.06
C LEU A 32 0.33 0.39 32.92
N PRO A 33 -0.54 0.77 33.88
CA PRO A 33 -1.31 -0.18 34.66
C PRO A 33 -2.18 -1.09 33.78
N ALA A 34 -2.28 -2.37 34.13
CA ALA A 34 -3.04 -3.36 33.37
C ALA A 34 -4.52 -3.00 33.16
N ARG A 35 -5.13 -2.29 34.14
CA ARG A 35 -6.51 -1.81 34.06
C ARG A 35 -6.73 -0.88 32.87
N VAL A 36 -5.81 0.06 32.66
CA VAL A 36 -5.88 1.05 31.58
C VAL A 36 -5.55 0.39 30.24
N ARG A 37 -4.53 -0.48 30.23
CA ARG A 37 -4.08 -1.18 29.03
C ARG A 37 -5.18 -2.01 28.35
N ARG A 38 -6.15 -2.56 29.12
CA ARG A 38 -7.25 -3.37 28.58
C ARG A 38 -8.15 -2.62 27.58
N TYR A 39 -8.29 -1.30 27.75
CA TYR A 39 -9.19 -0.50 26.95
C TYR A 39 -8.51 0.19 25.76
N ILE A 40 -7.17 0.16 25.71
CA ILE A 40 -6.40 0.85 24.66
C ILE A 40 -6.16 -0.12 23.50
N ARG A 41 -6.67 0.23 22.32
CA ARG A 41 -6.35 -0.47 21.08
C ARG A 41 -5.06 0.07 20.50
N VAL A 42 -4.10 -0.82 20.23
CA VAL A 42 -2.77 -0.44 19.72
C VAL A 42 -2.89 0.25 18.35
N ASP A 43 -3.77 -0.25 17.49
CA ASP A 43 -3.93 0.25 16.12
C ASP A 43 -4.39 1.71 16.09
N GLU A 44 -5.28 2.11 17.01
CA GLU A 44 -5.73 3.49 17.15
C GLU A 44 -4.60 4.42 17.61
N VAL A 45 -3.79 3.97 18.58
CA VAL A 45 -2.65 4.75 19.06
C VAL A 45 -1.61 4.92 17.94
N VAL A 46 -1.31 3.84 17.21
CA VAL A 46 -0.36 3.84 16.10
C VAL A 46 -0.84 4.77 14.98
N THR A 47 -2.09 4.64 14.54
CA THR A 47 -2.67 5.49 13.48
C THR A 47 -2.73 6.96 13.91
N TYR A 48 -3.13 7.24 15.15
CA TYR A 48 -3.12 8.59 15.71
C TYR A 48 -1.72 9.21 15.70
N ALA A 49 -0.69 8.42 16.05
CA ALA A 49 0.69 8.88 16.09
C ALA A 49 1.27 9.07 14.68
N LEU A 50 1.07 8.12 13.77
CA LEU A 50 1.56 8.20 12.39
C LEU A 50 0.99 9.41 11.65
N ASN A 51 -0.27 9.77 11.88
CA ASN A 51 -0.91 10.95 11.29
C ASN A 51 -0.29 12.29 11.76
N ARG A 52 0.62 12.27 12.74
CA ARG A 52 1.28 13.46 13.32
C ARG A 52 2.80 13.44 13.18
N LEU A 53 3.35 12.37 12.61
CA LEU A 53 4.77 12.20 12.39
C LEU A 53 5.08 12.32 10.90
N PRO A 54 6.27 12.84 10.52
CA PRO A 54 6.68 12.84 9.13
C PRO A 54 6.83 11.40 8.64
N ALA A 55 6.27 11.08 7.48
CA ALA A 55 6.43 9.76 6.86
C ALA A 55 7.83 9.64 6.24
N LEU A 56 8.52 8.53 6.49
CA LEU A 56 9.84 8.26 5.96
C LEU A 56 9.79 7.02 5.09
N TYR A 57 9.54 7.21 3.80
CA TYR A 57 9.45 6.10 2.85
C TYR A 57 10.83 5.64 2.37
N ALA A 58 10.94 4.33 2.14
CA ALA A 58 12.09 3.71 1.50
C ALA A 58 11.63 2.62 0.53
N SER A 59 12.25 2.57 -0.64
CA SER A 59 12.08 1.52 -1.66
C SER A 59 13.33 0.61 -1.78
N SER A 60 14.40 0.93 -1.07
CA SER A 60 15.65 0.16 -1.04
C SER A 60 16.09 -0.12 0.39
N GLU A 61 16.85 -1.20 0.59
CA GLU A 61 17.35 -1.57 1.91
C GLU A 61 18.30 -0.52 2.49
N LYS A 62 19.20 0.03 1.66
CA LYS A 62 20.09 1.14 2.06
C LYS A 62 19.30 2.38 2.47
N GLY A 63 18.27 2.74 1.70
CA GLY A 63 17.37 3.84 2.03
C GLY A 63 16.64 3.59 3.35
N TRP A 64 16.17 2.37 3.57
CA TRP A 64 15.50 1.99 4.82
C TRP A 64 16.42 2.14 6.04
N GLN A 65 17.67 1.66 5.95
CA GLN A 65 18.65 1.78 7.03
C GLN A 65 18.95 3.25 7.34
N TYR A 66 19.17 4.07 6.30
CA TYR A 66 19.40 5.50 6.44
C TYR A 66 18.23 6.22 7.13
N GLN A 67 17.01 6.01 6.63
CA GLN A 67 15.79 6.61 7.20
C GLN A 67 15.57 6.17 8.65
N ARG A 68 15.88 4.91 8.97
CA ARG A 68 15.80 4.39 10.34
C ARG A 68 16.78 5.09 11.27
N GLN A 69 18.00 5.34 10.83
CA GLN A 69 19.01 6.03 11.61
C GLN A 69 18.67 7.52 11.80
N LEU A 70 18.18 8.18 10.74
CA LEU A 70 17.69 9.55 10.78
C LEU A 70 16.54 9.70 11.79
N ALA A 71 15.55 8.81 11.72
CA ALA A 71 14.42 8.80 12.66
C ALA A 71 14.87 8.64 14.12
N LYS A 72 15.83 7.75 14.38
CA LYS A 72 16.38 7.54 15.72
C LYS A 72 17.14 8.76 16.24
N ARG A 73 17.86 9.48 15.37
CA ARG A 73 18.64 10.65 15.78
C ARG A 73 17.75 11.88 16.01
N ASP A 74 16.88 12.17 15.05
CA ASP A 74 16.22 13.49 14.96
C ASP A 74 14.77 13.44 15.45
N LEU A 75 14.08 12.31 15.26
CA LEU A 75 12.65 12.18 15.52
C LEU A 75 12.32 11.39 16.79
N GLN A 76 13.31 10.80 17.48
CA GLN A 76 13.03 9.94 18.64
C GLN A 76 12.28 10.69 19.75
N LYS A 77 12.73 11.89 20.14
CA LYS A 77 12.05 12.70 21.18
C LYS A 77 10.63 13.06 20.76
N LYS A 78 10.43 13.46 19.50
CA LYS A 78 9.12 13.81 18.94
C LYS A 78 8.20 12.59 18.90
N THR A 79 8.71 11.44 18.47
CA THR A 79 7.98 10.16 18.43
C THR A 79 7.48 9.79 19.82
N LYS A 80 8.34 9.85 20.83
CA LYS A 80 7.95 9.60 22.23
C LYS A 80 6.84 10.53 22.70
N ALA A 81 6.96 11.83 22.42
CA ALA A 81 5.96 12.82 22.80
C ALA A 81 4.61 12.59 22.11
N VAL A 82 4.62 12.33 20.81
CA VAL A 82 3.40 12.06 20.03
C VAL A 82 2.73 10.77 20.48
N VAL A 83 3.49 9.70 20.76
CA VAL A 83 2.94 8.44 21.28
C VAL A 83 2.28 8.65 22.65
N ARG A 84 2.89 9.42 23.56
CA ARG A 84 2.25 9.77 24.84
C ARG A 84 0.93 10.51 24.62
N GLN A 85 0.90 11.46 23.69
CA GLN A 85 -0.30 12.20 23.36
C GLN A 85 -1.38 11.30 22.72
N ALA A 86 -0.96 10.34 21.90
CA ALA A 86 -1.84 9.35 21.28
C ALA A 86 -2.51 8.46 22.33
N ILE A 87 -1.72 7.94 23.27
CA ILE A 87 -2.22 7.15 24.39
C ILE A 87 -3.23 7.96 25.21
N ALA A 88 -2.90 9.20 25.55
CA ALA A 88 -3.82 10.07 26.29
C ALA A 88 -5.13 10.33 25.51
N ALA A 89 -5.05 10.61 24.21
CA ALA A 89 -6.22 10.85 23.38
C ALA A 89 -7.15 9.63 23.28
N VAL A 90 -6.58 8.42 23.17
CA VAL A 90 -7.36 7.16 23.15
C VAL A 90 -7.95 6.85 24.53
N GLN A 91 -7.27 7.22 25.61
CA GLN A 91 -7.78 7.03 26.97
C GLN A 91 -8.99 7.91 27.31
N VAL A 92 -9.16 9.06 26.67
CA VAL A 92 -10.26 10.00 26.99
C VAL A 92 -11.64 9.40 26.66
N ASP A 93 -11.74 8.61 25.59
CA ASP A 93 -13.02 8.04 25.12
C ASP A 93 -12.97 6.49 25.05
N PRO A 94 -12.88 5.76 26.18
CA PRO A 94 -12.78 4.30 26.17
C PRO A 94 -14.07 3.60 25.72
N ILE A 95 -15.20 4.33 25.67
CA ILE A 95 -16.51 3.82 25.22
C ILE A 95 -16.69 4.01 23.69
N ARG A 96 -15.77 4.69 22.98
CA ARG A 96 -15.85 4.79 21.52
C ARG A 96 -15.73 3.40 20.89
N LEU A 97 -16.85 2.92 20.35
CA LEU A 97 -16.89 1.76 19.48
C LEU A 97 -16.38 2.18 18.09
N SER A 98 -15.06 2.24 17.89
CA SER A 98 -14.53 2.32 16.53
C SER A 98 -14.68 0.96 15.84
N GLN A 99 -15.18 0.96 14.61
CA GLN A 99 -15.24 -0.23 13.77
C GLN A 99 -13.92 -0.34 12.99
N PRO A 100 -13.10 -1.39 13.21
CA PRO A 100 -11.84 -1.55 12.49
C PRO A 100 -12.10 -1.83 11.01
N ILE A 101 -11.22 -1.31 10.15
CA ILE A 101 -11.20 -1.69 8.73
C ILE A 101 -10.81 -3.17 8.68
N GLN A 102 -11.69 -4.00 8.13
CA GLN A 102 -11.36 -5.40 7.86
C GLN A 102 -10.43 -5.40 6.66
N ALA A 103 -9.17 -5.80 6.87
CA ALA A 103 -8.31 -6.16 5.76
C ALA A 103 -9.07 -7.20 4.94
N ALA A 104 -9.22 -6.98 3.63
CA ALA A 104 -9.81 -7.96 2.74
C ALA A 104 -8.95 -9.24 2.86
N GLN A 105 -9.37 -10.16 3.72
CA GLN A 105 -8.85 -11.51 3.67
C GLN A 105 -9.28 -12.01 2.29
N ASN A 106 -8.33 -12.53 1.52
CA ASN A 106 -8.64 -13.17 0.25
C ASN A 106 -9.37 -14.48 0.57
N THR A 107 -10.62 -14.36 1.02
CA THR A 107 -11.54 -15.46 1.32
C THR A 107 -11.69 -16.36 0.11
N ASP A 108 -11.67 -15.78 -1.09
CA ASP A 108 -11.58 -16.49 -2.37
C ASP A 108 -10.32 -17.37 -2.46
N ALA A 109 -9.15 -16.84 -2.09
CA ALA A 109 -7.91 -17.59 -2.14
C ALA A 109 -7.91 -18.73 -1.09
N GLU A 110 -8.40 -18.48 0.12
CA GLU A 110 -8.50 -19.50 1.17
C GLU A 110 -9.53 -20.58 0.83
N SER A 111 -10.67 -20.21 0.24
CA SER A 111 -11.69 -21.17 -0.21
C SER A 111 -11.17 -22.05 -1.35
N VAL A 112 -10.42 -21.49 -2.31
CA VAL A 112 -9.74 -22.25 -3.36
C VAL A 112 -8.74 -23.24 -2.75
N LEU A 113 -7.94 -22.83 -1.76
CA LEU A 113 -7.04 -23.76 -1.07
C LEU A 113 -7.80 -24.87 -0.34
N GLN A 114 -8.91 -24.57 0.32
CA GLN A 114 -9.74 -25.58 0.98
C GLN A 114 -10.27 -26.60 -0.04
N MET A 115 -10.72 -26.13 -1.21
CA MET A 115 -11.16 -27.01 -2.29
C MET A 115 -10.00 -27.90 -2.79
N LEU A 116 -8.82 -27.33 -3.00
CA LEU A 116 -7.64 -28.10 -3.43
C LEU A 116 -7.22 -29.15 -2.38
N ARG A 117 -7.33 -28.84 -1.09
CA ARG A 117 -7.09 -29.81 0.00
C ARG A 117 -8.03 -31.00 -0.09
N ALA A 118 -9.31 -30.76 -0.38
CA ALA A 118 -10.30 -31.81 -0.55
C ALA A 118 -10.00 -32.69 -1.77
N VAL A 119 -9.65 -32.09 -2.91
CA VAL A 119 -9.33 -32.79 -4.16
C VAL A 119 -8.08 -33.67 -4.01
N PHE A 120 -7.01 -33.11 -3.44
CA PHE A 120 -5.75 -33.82 -3.29
C PHE A 120 -5.68 -34.70 -2.02
N LYS A 121 -6.74 -34.71 -1.19
CA LYS A 121 -6.82 -35.43 0.09
C LYS A 121 -5.62 -35.19 1.01
N THR A 122 -5.08 -33.98 0.99
CA THR A 122 -3.94 -33.58 1.84
C THR A 122 -4.32 -32.37 2.68
N PRO A 123 -4.46 -32.54 4.02
CA PRO A 123 -4.94 -31.47 4.90
C PRO A 123 -3.93 -30.32 5.06
N ASP A 124 -2.63 -30.60 5.02
CA ASP A 124 -1.56 -29.62 5.24
C ASP A 124 -1.07 -28.94 3.95
N LEU A 125 -1.95 -28.82 2.94
CA LEU A 125 -1.58 -28.23 1.65
C LEU A 125 -1.36 -26.70 1.78
N ASN A 126 -0.16 -26.25 1.42
CA ASN A 126 0.21 -24.85 1.23
C ASN A 126 0.21 -24.48 -0.27
N TRP A 127 0.16 -23.18 -0.60
CA TRP A 127 0.16 -22.68 -1.98
C TRP A 127 1.32 -23.20 -2.83
N SER A 128 2.54 -23.26 -2.28
CA SER A 128 3.70 -23.78 -3.01
C SER A 128 3.52 -25.25 -3.39
N THR A 129 3.11 -26.09 -2.42
CA THR A 129 2.86 -27.52 -2.63
C THR A 129 1.66 -27.76 -3.55
N ALA A 130 0.61 -26.93 -3.44
CA ALA A 130 -0.56 -26.98 -4.32
C ALA A 130 -0.17 -26.73 -5.78
N LEU A 131 0.67 -25.71 -6.02
CA LEU A 131 1.17 -25.39 -7.36
C LEU A 131 2.04 -26.50 -7.93
N GLU A 132 2.94 -27.09 -7.14
CA GLU A 132 3.75 -28.22 -7.59
C GLU A 132 2.88 -29.43 -7.96
N LYS A 133 1.89 -29.77 -7.12
CA LYS A 133 0.94 -30.84 -7.45
C LYS A 133 0.17 -30.56 -8.73
N LEU A 134 -0.27 -29.32 -8.94
CA LEU A 134 -1.00 -28.92 -10.13
C LEU A 134 -0.13 -28.98 -11.40
N LYS A 135 1.16 -28.64 -11.30
CA LYS A 135 2.13 -28.81 -12.40
C LYS A 135 2.38 -30.29 -12.72
N THR A 136 2.40 -31.14 -11.70
CA THR A 136 2.61 -32.59 -11.86
C THR A 136 1.35 -33.35 -12.26
N ALA A 137 0.17 -32.74 -12.08
CA ALA A 137 -1.09 -33.35 -12.45
C ALA A 137 -1.12 -33.51 -13.98
N PRO A 138 -1.51 -34.67 -14.50
CA PRO A 138 -1.67 -34.84 -15.93
C PRO A 138 -2.66 -33.78 -16.42
N HIS A 139 -2.23 -32.98 -17.39
CA HIS A 139 -3.14 -32.06 -18.07
C HIS A 139 -4.33 -32.89 -18.55
N PRO A 140 -5.59 -32.50 -18.27
CA PRO A 140 -6.72 -33.16 -18.92
C PRO A 140 -6.43 -33.15 -20.42
N PRO A 141 -6.79 -34.20 -21.17
CA PRO A 141 -6.66 -34.16 -22.62
C PRO A 141 -7.31 -32.86 -23.05
N GLN A 142 -6.55 -32.02 -23.76
CA GLN A 142 -7.10 -30.87 -24.48
C GLN A 142 -8.38 -31.39 -25.11
N GLN A 143 -9.53 -30.86 -24.68
CA GLN A 143 -10.78 -31.16 -25.37
C GLN A 143 -10.48 -30.94 -26.84
N ALA A 144 -10.60 -32.02 -27.61
CA ALA A 144 -10.22 -32.05 -29.00
C ALA A 144 -10.67 -30.75 -29.65
N GLU A 145 -9.75 -30.10 -30.35
CA GLU A 145 -10.02 -29.05 -31.34
C GLU A 145 -11.46 -29.20 -31.84
N PRO A 146 -12.35 -28.18 -31.68
CA PRO A 146 -13.66 -28.27 -32.28
C PRO A 146 -13.43 -28.51 -33.77
N VAL A 147 -13.83 -29.71 -34.22
CA VAL A 147 -13.77 -30.17 -35.60
C VAL A 147 -14.22 -29.02 -36.49
N PRO A 148 -13.46 -28.63 -37.54
CA PRO A 148 -13.82 -27.49 -38.36
C PRO A 148 -15.24 -27.67 -38.87
N ALA A 149 -16.15 -26.83 -38.37
CA ALA A 149 -17.49 -26.74 -38.88
C ALA A 149 -17.37 -26.47 -40.39
N LYS A 150 -18.04 -27.32 -41.16
CA LYS A 150 -18.06 -27.28 -42.62
C LYS A 150 -18.25 -25.84 -43.10
N ASN A 151 -17.33 -25.41 -43.97
CA ASN A 151 -17.33 -24.14 -44.67
C ASN A 151 -18.72 -23.82 -45.23
N HIS A 152 -19.41 -22.89 -44.60
CA HIS A 152 -20.50 -22.15 -45.22
C HIS A 152 -20.11 -20.66 -45.24
N GLY A 153 -19.84 -20.17 -46.45
CA GLY A 153 -19.91 -18.75 -46.81
C GLY A 153 -18.83 -17.85 -46.18
N ALA A 154 -17.70 -17.74 -46.87
CA ALA A 154 -16.74 -16.67 -46.64
C ALA A 154 -17.42 -15.29 -46.73
N SER A 155 -17.52 -14.57 -45.62
CA SER A 155 -17.65 -13.11 -45.61
C SER A 155 -16.31 -12.52 -45.16
N PRO A 156 -15.65 -11.68 -45.97
CA PRO A 156 -14.36 -11.10 -45.61
C PRO A 156 -14.52 -10.13 -44.43
N CYS A 157 -13.85 -10.42 -43.32
CA CYS A 157 -13.67 -9.47 -42.23
C CYS A 157 -12.70 -8.39 -42.70
N LEU A 158 -13.21 -7.18 -42.96
CA LEU A 158 -12.38 -6.00 -43.16
C LEU A 158 -11.72 -5.61 -41.82
N PRO A 159 -10.49 -5.07 -41.83
CA PRO A 159 -9.89 -4.50 -40.64
C PRO A 159 -10.69 -3.26 -40.23
N THR A 160 -11.38 -3.35 -39.10
CA THR A 160 -11.89 -2.15 -38.40
C THR A 160 -10.69 -1.29 -38.06
N THR A 161 -10.61 -0.13 -38.68
CA THR A 161 -9.61 0.89 -38.37
C THR A 161 -9.71 1.24 -36.88
N TYR A 162 -8.61 1.03 -36.17
CA TYR A 162 -8.42 1.50 -34.81
C TYR A 162 -8.32 3.04 -34.88
N GLY A 163 -9.46 3.70 -34.80
CA GLY A 163 -9.59 5.15 -34.95
C GLY A 163 -10.90 5.68 -34.38
N GLY A 164 -11.48 5.00 -33.40
CA GLY A 164 -12.56 5.56 -32.59
C GLY A 164 -11.98 6.60 -31.63
N GLU A 165 -12.30 7.87 -31.86
CA GLU A 165 -12.06 8.96 -30.91
C GLU A 165 -12.55 8.56 -29.51
N VAL A 166 -11.62 8.47 -28.57
CA VAL A 166 -11.96 8.24 -27.16
C VAL A 166 -12.33 9.59 -26.54
N THR A 167 -13.63 9.79 -26.27
CA THR A 167 -14.20 11.08 -25.84
C THR A 167 -14.21 11.32 -24.32
N TRP A 168 -13.37 10.65 -23.51
CA TRP A 168 -13.24 11.02 -22.08
C TRP A 168 -12.50 12.35 -21.84
N MET A 169 -12.00 13.01 -22.90
CA MET A 169 -11.25 14.26 -22.83
C MET A 169 -12.10 15.55 -22.90
N LYS A 170 -13.41 15.51 -22.60
CA LYS A 170 -14.28 16.71 -22.63
C LYS A 170 -15.11 16.96 -21.37
N HIS A 171 -14.62 16.68 -20.17
CA HIS A 171 -15.17 17.34 -18.96
C HIS A 171 -14.10 17.61 -17.90
N ARG A 172 -13.18 18.54 -18.19
CA ARG A 172 -12.47 19.29 -17.14
C ARG A 172 -13.07 20.69 -17.09
N ARG A 173 -14.17 20.85 -16.34
CA ARG A 173 -14.58 22.19 -15.89
C ARG A 173 -13.47 22.70 -14.98
N GLN A 174 -12.71 23.68 -15.46
CA GLN A 174 -11.87 24.49 -14.59
C GLN A 174 -12.80 25.30 -13.67
N PRO A 175 -12.63 25.30 -12.34
CA PRO A 175 -13.19 26.38 -11.55
C PRO A 175 -12.44 27.67 -11.93
N ALA A 176 -13.17 28.65 -12.44
CA ALA A 176 -12.67 30.00 -12.66
C ALA A 176 -12.26 30.59 -11.30
N ILE A 177 -10.96 30.79 -11.10
CA ILE A 177 -10.46 31.64 -10.02
C ILE A 177 -10.73 33.08 -10.48
N ALA A 178 -11.76 33.68 -9.90
CA ALA A 178 -12.06 35.09 -10.07
C ALA A 178 -10.88 35.91 -9.53
N GLN A 179 -10.18 36.60 -10.44
CA GLN A 179 -9.26 37.66 -10.08
C GLN A 179 -10.09 38.83 -9.56
N THR A 180 -9.99 39.11 -8.27
CA THR A 180 -10.35 40.42 -7.71
C THR A 180 -9.11 40.89 -6.96
N GLU A 181 -8.37 41.82 -7.58
CA GLU A 181 -7.40 42.64 -6.86
C GLU A 181 -8.13 43.55 -5.87
N PRO A 182 -7.49 43.86 -4.74
CA PRO A 182 -7.18 45.28 -4.59
C PRO A 182 -5.75 45.55 -4.08
N ALA A 183 -5.16 46.55 -4.74
CA ALA A 183 -4.28 47.61 -4.25
C ALA A 183 -3.51 47.41 -2.92
N GLY A 184 -2.18 47.39 -3.06
CA GLY A 184 -1.24 48.09 -2.18
C GLY A 184 -0.80 47.34 -0.92
N HIS A 185 0.50 46.97 -0.87
CA HIS A 185 1.45 47.43 0.16
C HIS A 185 2.83 46.77 -0.01
N ALA A 186 3.86 47.62 0.12
CA ALA A 186 5.30 47.42 0.37
C ALA A 186 5.96 46.06 0.07
N ARG A 187 6.94 46.08 -0.83
CA ARG A 187 7.95 45.02 -1.02
C ARG A 187 8.85 44.93 0.23
N VAL A 188 8.75 43.82 0.96
CA VAL A 188 9.82 43.33 1.85
C VAL A 188 10.49 42.15 1.14
N ALA A 189 11.81 42.20 1.02
CA ALA A 189 12.60 41.14 0.40
C ALA A 189 12.50 39.85 1.23
N VAL A 190 11.77 38.85 0.71
CA VAL A 190 11.70 37.50 1.28
C VAL A 190 12.95 36.75 0.80
N SER A 191 13.84 36.43 1.73
CA SER A 191 14.87 35.43 1.54
C SER A 191 14.20 34.08 1.26
N THR A 192 14.58 33.42 0.17
CA THR A 192 14.08 32.09 -0.15
C THR A 192 14.56 31.10 0.91
N PRO A 193 13.67 30.31 1.56
CA PRO A 193 14.13 29.23 2.40
C PRO A 193 14.74 28.16 1.51
N VAL A 194 16.02 27.84 1.77
CA VAL A 194 16.71 26.70 1.15
C VAL A 194 15.88 25.45 1.40
N THR A 195 15.26 24.94 0.36
CA THR A 195 14.56 23.66 0.37
C THR A 195 15.56 22.56 0.68
N ALA A 196 15.23 21.66 1.61
CA ALA A 196 16.06 20.50 1.99
C ALA A 196 16.39 19.52 0.84
N TRP A 197 15.90 19.81 -0.36
CA TRP A 197 16.08 19.08 -1.61
C TRP A 197 17.25 19.61 -2.46
N ASP A 198 17.83 20.77 -2.12
CA ASP A 198 19.00 21.35 -2.82
C ASP A 198 20.35 20.82 -2.31
N ASP A 199 20.35 19.75 -1.51
CA ASP A 199 21.58 19.14 -1.02
C ASP A 199 22.30 18.40 -2.17
N ALA A 200 23.55 18.78 -2.43
CA ALA A 200 24.39 18.25 -3.51
C ALA A 200 24.57 16.72 -3.47
N ARG A 201 24.24 16.09 -2.34
CA ARG A 201 24.29 14.63 -2.15
C ARG A 201 23.26 13.84 -2.96
N TYR A 202 22.27 14.49 -3.57
CA TYR A 202 21.18 13.82 -4.32
C TYR A 202 21.13 14.17 -5.81
N ARG A 203 22.12 14.88 -6.36
CA ARG A 203 22.24 15.08 -7.82
C ARG A 203 22.94 13.85 -8.42
N LEU A 204 22.23 13.13 -9.30
CA LEU A 204 22.72 12.01 -10.10
C LEU A 204 23.72 12.49 -11.16
#